data_AF-A0A819Q7S5-F1
#
_entry.id   AF-A0A819Q7S5-F1
#
_cell.length_a   1.000
_cell.length_b   1.000
_cell.length_c   1.000
_cell.angle_alpha   90.00
_cell.angle_beta   90.00
_cell.angle_gamma   90.00
#
_symmetry.space_group_name_H-M   'P 1'
#
loop_
_entity.id
_entity.type
_entity.pdbx_description
1 polymer ?
#
loop_
_entity_poly.entity_id
_entity_poly.type
_entity_poly.pdbx_seq_one_letter_code
_entity_poly.pdbx_strand_id
1 'polypeptide(L)'
;MRMKHDAEALELLQKTMKNTLCSIREVMEIIVNPLCELAKIQVKRKHLSFTTILKELQAGTNHRLSKLSSVLQQWEENNNKYLPFKKVPLNILFYNVEGWGTRHLEVVDLVYKVDASISVLTEVGELWNKFNIPNFNAFHQQGTNPSGGVCVSVGKHLRATQIQLEIENTVFVDVFNLSDPIRIIGIYWPQGQEHNLDDLSPYITQETIITGDFNASLEE
;
A
#
# COMPACT_ATOMS: atom_id res chain seq x y z
N MET A 1 18.73 0.72 50.09
CA MET A 1 18.51 -0.65 49.56
C MET A 1 17.88 -0.68 48.16
N ARG A 2 16.83 0.11 47.85
CA ARG A 2 16.21 0.14 46.50
C ARG A 2 17.17 0.45 45.34
N MET A 3 18.05 1.46 45.50
CA MET A 3 18.99 1.85 44.42
C MET A 3 19.96 0.75 43.97
N LYS A 4 20.20 -0.27 44.79
CA LYS A 4 21.10 -1.38 44.40
C LYS A 4 20.39 -2.39 43.50
N HIS A 5 19.10 -2.65 43.73
CA HIS A 5 18.30 -3.53 42.90
C HIS A 5 17.99 -2.93 41.52
N ASP A 6 17.79 -1.61 41.44
CA ASP A 6 17.53 -0.94 40.16
C ASP A 6 18.79 -0.93 39.27
N ALA A 7 19.97 -0.84 39.87
CA ALA A 7 21.24 -0.92 39.15
C ALA A 7 21.52 -2.33 38.60
N GLU A 8 21.26 -3.38 39.39
CA GLU A 8 21.41 -4.78 38.96
C GLU A 8 20.41 -5.16 37.84
N ALA A 9 19.18 -4.64 37.90
CA ALA A 9 18.18 -4.85 36.85
C ALA A 9 18.56 -4.16 35.53
N LEU A 10 19.11 -2.94 35.59
CA LEU A 10 19.56 -2.21 34.42
C LEU A 10 20.77 -2.89 33.75
N GLU A 11 21.72 -3.40 34.54
CA GLU A 11 22.88 -4.13 34.04
C GLU A 11 22.49 -5.44 33.35
N LEU A 12 21.52 -6.17 33.92
CA LEU A 12 20.98 -7.40 33.31
C LEU A 12 20.26 -7.11 31.99
N LEU A 13 19.51 -6.00 31.92
CA LEU A 13 18.77 -5.60 30.73
C LEU A 13 19.73 -5.17 29.60
N GLN A 14 20.77 -4.40 29.93
CA GLN A 14 21.83 -4.01 28.99
C GLN A 14 22.60 -5.23 28.46
N LYS A 15 22.95 -6.18 29.34
CA LYS A 15 23.63 -7.43 28.95
C LYS A 15 22.75 -8.28 28.03
N THR A 16 21.45 -8.34 28.32
CA THR A 16 20.47 -9.09 27.52
C THR A 16 20.33 -8.46 26.13
N MET A 17 20.12 -7.14 26.05
CA MET A 17 20.04 -6.41 24.78
C MET A 17 21.32 -6.56 23.94
N LYS A 18 22.50 -6.48 24.56
CA LYS A 18 23.77 -6.65 23.86
C LYS A 18 23.93 -8.06 23.30
N ASN A 19 23.55 -9.09 24.05
CA ASN A 19 23.59 -10.47 23.58
C ASN A 19 22.58 -10.70 22.45
N THR A 20 21.36 -10.17 22.55
CA THR A 20 20.33 -10.25 21.50
C THR A 20 20.78 -9.55 20.22
N LEU A 21 21.35 -8.35 20.31
CA LEU A 21 21.89 -7.61 19.16
C LEU A 21 23.09 -8.32 18.52
N CYS A 22 23.95 -8.96 19.32
CA CYS A 22 25.06 -9.76 18.80
C CYS A 22 24.56 -10.99 18.04
N SER A 23 23.55 -11.69 18.59
CA SER A 23 22.90 -12.81 17.90
C SER A 23 22.15 -12.38 16.63
N ILE A 24 21.49 -11.21 16.62
CA ILE A 24 20.86 -10.66 15.42
C ILE A 24 21.90 -10.32 14.36
N ARG A 25 23.05 -9.74 14.75
CA ARG A 25 24.14 -9.44 13.82
C ARG A 25 24.77 -10.69 13.24
N GLU A 26 25.01 -11.72 14.06
CA GLU A 26 25.52 -13.01 13.58
C GLU A 26 24.51 -13.71 12.66
N VAL A 27 23.22 -13.65 13.00
CA VAL A 27 22.12 -14.14 12.13
C VAL A 27 22.08 -13.34 10.83
N MET A 28 22.25 -12.02 10.87
CA MET A 28 22.33 -11.19 9.68
C MET A 28 23.60 -11.47 8.86
N GLU A 29 24.77 -11.66 9.45
CA GLU A 29 25.98 -12.00 8.68
C GLU A 29 25.88 -13.40 8.05
N ILE A 30 25.20 -14.35 8.71
CA ILE A 30 24.93 -15.71 8.20
C ILE A 30 23.83 -15.72 7.13
N ILE A 31 22.84 -14.82 7.22
CA ILE A 31 21.68 -14.78 6.30
C ILE A 31 21.90 -13.80 5.14
N VAL A 32 22.44 -12.61 5.39
CA VAL A 32 22.58 -11.52 4.41
C VAL A 32 23.60 -11.87 3.33
N ASN A 33 24.73 -12.52 3.66
CA ASN A 33 25.71 -12.89 2.63
C ASN A 33 25.15 -13.93 1.64
N PRO A 34 24.53 -15.04 2.09
CA PRO A 34 23.83 -15.97 1.19
C PRO A 34 22.62 -15.34 0.50
N LEU A 35 21.86 -14.47 1.17
CA LEU A 35 20.72 -13.77 0.55
C LEU A 35 21.15 -12.76 -0.51
N CYS A 36 22.32 -12.10 -0.37
CA CYS A 36 22.88 -11.24 -1.40
C CYS A 36 23.33 -12.04 -2.63
N GLU A 37 23.88 -13.24 -2.44
CA GLU A 37 24.16 -14.17 -3.55
C GLU A 37 22.87 -14.73 -4.16
N LEU A 38 21.84 -15.01 -3.35
CA LEU A 38 20.52 -15.45 -3.81
C LEU A 38 19.75 -14.34 -4.54
N ALA A 39 19.90 -13.07 -4.14
CA ALA A 39 19.33 -11.93 -4.86
C ALA A 39 19.96 -11.79 -6.26
N LYS A 40 21.26 -12.08 -6.41
CA LYS A 40 21.92 -12.18 -7.73
C LYS A 40 21.38 -13.35 -8.56
N ILE A 41 20.97 -14.45 -7.94
CA ILE A 41 20.36 -15.62 -8.59
C ILE A 41 18.87 -15.36 -8.95
N GLN A 42 18.11 -14.69 -8.09
CA GLN A 42 16.69 -14.35 -8.29
C GLN A 42 16.50 -13.36 -9.45
N VAL A 43 17.43 -12.42 -9.66
CA VAL A 43 17.41 -11.52 -10.82
C VAL A 43 17.46 -12.30 -12.15
N LYS A 44 17.96 -13.54 -12.17
CA LYS A 44 17.98 -14.41 -13.36
C LYS A 44 16.81 -15.39 -13.47
N ARG A 45 16.03 -15.64 -12.41
CA ARG A 45 14.97 -16.67 -12.41
C ARG A 45 13.72 -16.13 -11.71
N LYS A 46 12.74 -15.70 -12.51
CA LYS A 46 11.40 -15.33 -12.02
C LYS A 46 10.69 -16.60 -11.51
N HIS A 47 10.18 -16.52 -10.28
CA HIS A 47 9.39 -17.54 -9.57
C HIS A 47 10.13 -18.79 -9.05
N LEU A 48 10.97 -18.61 -8.04
CA LEU A 48 11.31 -19.70 -7.11
C LEU A 48 10.62 -19.46 -5.77
N SER A 49 9.90 -20.48 -5.28
CA SER A 49 9.32 -20.46 -3.93
C SER A 49 10.43 -20.52 -2.88
N PHE A 50 10.20 -19.90 -1.73
CA PHE A 50 11.15 -19.88 -0.60
C PHE A 50 11.55 -21.30 -0.16
N THR A 51 10.60 -22.25 -0.22
CA THR A 51 10.83 -23.68 0.03
C THR A 51 11.82 -24.34 -0.94
N THR A 52 11.86 -23.91 -2.21
CA THR A 52 12.83 -24.43 -3.19
C THR A 52 14.24 -23.91 -2.90
N ILE A 53 14.36 -22.65 -2.50
CA ILE A 53 15.63 -22.02 -2.08
C ILE A 53 16.21 -22.75 -0.86
N LEU A 54 15.37 -23.13 0.11
CA LEU A 54 15.81 -23.87 1.29
C LEU A 54 16.30 -25.28 0.97
N LYS A 55 15.64 -25.99 0.04
CA LYS A 55 16.08 -27.32 -0.41
C LYS A 55 17.43 -27.29 -1.11
N GLU A 56 17.70 -26.27 -1.93
CA GLU A 56 19.00 -26.12 -2.58
C GLU A 56 20.12 -25.79 -1.57
N LEU A 57 19.83 -24.98 -0.55
CA LEU A 57 20.79 -24.69 0.52
C LEU A 57 21.10 -25.93 1.38
N GLN A 58 20.10 -26.78 1.65
CA GLN A 58 20.23 -28.04 2.40
C GLN A 58 21.16 -29.06 1.73
N ALA A 59 21.31 -29.02 0.41
CA ALA A 59 22.19 -29.94 -0.32
C ALA A 59 23.70 -29.67 -0.10
N GLY A 60 24.09 -28.54 0.53
CA GLY A 60 25.48 -28.07 0.52
C GLY A 60 26.31 -28.20 1.80
N THR A 61 25.76 -28.22 3.02
CA THR A 61 26.59 -28.23 4.27
C THR A 61 25.91 -28.83 5.51
N ASN A 62 26.49 -29.88 6.09
CA ASN A 62 25.78 -30.83 6.98
C ASN A 62 25.64 -30.49 8.47
N HIS A 63 26.06 -29.32 8.99
CA HIS A 63 25.91 -29.07 10.44
C HIS A 63 25.41 -27.67 10.85
N ARG A 64 25.63 -26.62 10.05
CA ARG A 64 25.08 -25.28 10.32
C ARG A 64 23.61 -25.14 9.89
N LEU A 65 23.14 -26.02 9.01
CA LEU A 65 21.80 -25.97 8.45
C LEU A 65 20.71 -26.54 9.37
N SER A 66 21.04 -27.41 10.32
CA SER A 66 20.04 -27.90 11.28
C SER A 66 19.54 -26.79 12.22
N LYS A 67 20.44 -25.89 12.64
CA LYS A 67 20.10 -24.72 13.47
C LYS A 67 19.36 -23.64 12.67
N LEU A 68 19.71 -23.45 11.39
CA LEU A 68 18.95 -22.56 10.52
C LEU A 68 17.56 -23.12 10.22
N SER A 69 17.47 -24.42 9.94
CA SER A 69 16.20 -25.12 9.71
C SER A 69 15.29 -25.03 10.93
N SER A 70 15.80 -25.20 12.15
CA SER A 70 14.98 -25.09 13.36
C SER A 70 14.52 -23.66 13.63
N VAL A 71 15.37 -22.65 13.37
CA VAL A 71 15.00 -21.23 13.49
C VAL A 71 13.94 -20.85 12.44
N LEU A 72 14.09 -21.32 11.20
CA LEU A 72 13.12 -21.07 10.13
C LEU A 72 11.81 -21.81 10.38
N GLN A 73 11.88 -23.06 10.84
CA GLN A 73 10.70 -23.82 11.22
C GLN A 73 9.97 -23.16 12.40
N GLN A 74 10.69 -22.68 13.42
CA GLN A 74 10.08 -21.89 14.50
C GLN A 74 9.47 -20.57 14.00
N TRP A 75 10.12 -19.90 13.05
CA TRP A 75 9.58 -18.69 12.43
C TRP A 75 8.31 -19.01 11.64
N GLU A 76 8.30 -20.09 10.85
CA GLU A 76 7.12 -20.57 10.13
C GLU A 76 6.02 -21.03 11.08
N GLU A 77 6.31 -21.75 12.16
CA GLU A 77 5.32 -22.19 13.15
C GLU A 77 4.74 -21.02 13.95
N ASN A 78 5.55 -20.01 14.27
CA ASN A 78 5.10 -18.80 14.95
C ASN A 78 4.32 -17.87 14.02
N ASN A 79 4.65 -17.83 12.72
CA ASN A 79 3.90 -17.05 11.75
C ASN A 79 2.66 -17.80 11.25
N ASN A 80 2.71 -19.11 11.01
CA ASN A 80 1.57 -19.95 10.61
C ASN A 80 0.53 -20.13 11.72
N LYS A 81 0.81 -19.68 12.94
CA LYS A 81 -0.23 -19.23 13.89
C LYS A 81 -0.85 -17.90 13.43
N TYR A 82 -1.01 -17.71 12.12
CA TYR A 82 -1.68 -16.56 11.54
C TYR A 82 -3.09 -16.58 12.10
N LEU A 83 -3.31 -15.70 13.07
CA LEU A 83 -4.63 -15.23 13.46
C LEU A 83 -5.45 -15.08 12.17
N PRO A 84 -6.71 -15.53 12.15
CA PRO A 84 -7.56 -15.41 10.96
C PRO A 84 -7.38 -14.01 10.40
N PHE A 85 -6.92 -13.89 9.15
CA PHE A 85 -6.51 -12.64 8.51
C PHE A 85 -7.37 -11.52 9.05
N LYS A 86 -6.79 -10.69 9.93
CA LYS A 86 -7.55 -9.63 10.59
C LYS A 86 -8.09 -8.79 9.45
N LYS A 87 -9.41 -8.80 9.24
CA LYS A 87 -10.05 -7.99 8.20
C LYS A 87 -9.76 -6.54 8.57
N VAL A 88 -8.79 -5.96 7.89
CA VAL A 88 -8.49 -4.54 8.00
C VAL A 88 -9.47 -3.83 7.07
N PRO A 89 -10.29 -2.89 7.58
CA PRO A 89 -11.20 -2.14 6.73
C PRO A 89 -10.39 -1.34 5.69
N LEU A 90 -10.91 -1.31 4.46
CA LEU A 90 -10.37 -0.45 3.41
C LEU A 90 -11.09 0.90 3.49
N ASN A 91 -10.40 1.93 3.98
CA ASN A 91 -10.98 3.26 4.11
C ASN A 91 -10.85 4.01 2.78
N ILE A 92 -11.98 4.49 2.27
CA ILE A 92 -12.05 5.28 1.03
C ILE A 92 -12.58 6.66 1.38
N LEU A 93 -11.82 7.70 1.03
CA LEU A 93 -12.21 9.09 1.19
C LEU A 93 -12.71 9.64 -0.15
N PHE A 94 -13.88 10.25 -0.18
CA PHE A 94 -14.29 11.14 -1.26
C PHE A 94 -14.27 12.57 -0.74
N TYR A 95 -13.71 13.50 -1.53
CA TYR A 95 -13.64 14.90 -1.14
C TYR A 95 -13.55 15.82 -2.37
N ASN A 96 -14.49 16.76 -2.49
CA ASN A 96 -14.39 17.86 -3.45
C ASN A 96 -13.41 18.90 -2.89
N VAL A 97 -12.31 19.12 -3.60
CA VAL A 97 -11.20 19.96 -3.13
C VAL A 97 -11.46 21.43 -3.38
N GLU A 98 -12.21 21.80 -4.43
CA GLU A 98 -12.39 23.19 -4.87
C GLU A 98 -11.04 23.93 -5.09
N GLY A 99 -10.06 23.23 -5.68
CA GLY A 99 -8.74 23.76 -6.03
C GLY A 99 -7.59 23.22 -5.18
N TRP A 100 -6.82 22.28 -5.75
CA TRP A 100 -5.66 21.66 -5.10
C TRP A 100 -4.58 22.68 -4.67
N GLY A 101 -4.40 23.73 -5.47
CA GLY A 101 -3.34 24.72 -5.27
C GLY A 101 -3.39 25.42 -3.90
N THR A 102 -4.58 25.69 -3.39
CA THR A 102 -4.81 26.43 -2.14
C THR A 102 -5.04 25.51 -0.94
N ARG A 103 -5.55 24.29 -1.17
CA ARG A 103 -6.03 23.38 -0.11
C ARG A 103 -5.24 22.09 0.06
N HIS A 104 -4.12 21.90 -0.65
CA HIS A 104 -3.31 20.68 -0.56
C HIS A 104 -2.95 20.26 0.88
N LEU A 105 -2.61 21.19 1.79
CA LEU A 105 -2.28 20.85 3.19
C LEU A 105 -3.50 20.30 3.96
N GLU A 106 -4.67 20.88 3.74
CA GLU A 106 -5.94 20.40 4.33
C GLU A 106 -6.24 18.99 3.84
N VAL A 107 -6.09 18.74 2.53
CA VAL A 107 -6.35 17.39 1.98
C VAL A 107 -5.37 16.37 2.53
N VAL A 108 -4.08 16.70 2.63
CA VAL A 108 -3.08 15.80 3.21
C VAL A 108 -3.40 15.48 4.67
N ASP A 109 -3.75 16.49 5.48
CA ASP A 109 -4.15 16.28 6.88
C ASP A 109 -5.39 15.39 6.98
N LEU A 110 -6.42 15.66 6.17
CA LEU A 110 -7.66 14.88 6.13
C LEU A 110 -7.40 13.41 5.79
N VAL A 111 -6.61 13.14 4.74
CA VAL A 111 -6.26 11.78 4.31
C VAL A 111 -5.61 10.97 5.43
N TYR A 112 -4.68 11.56 6.18
CA TYR A 112 -4.04 10.87 7.30
C TYR A 112 -4.95 10.77 8.53
N LYS A 113 -5.74 11.79 8.82
CA LYS A 113 -6.65 11.82 9.98
C LYS A 113 -7.71 10.73 9.90
N VAL A 114 -8.19 10.42 8.69
CA VAL A 114 -9.18 9.35 8.47
C VAL A 114 -8.54 8.01 8.11
N ASP A 115 -7.20 7.92 8.09
CA ASP A 115 -6.45 6.74 7.70
C ASP A 115 -6.94 6.17 6.35
N ALA A 116 -7.11 7.05 5.36
CA ALA A 116 -7.59 6.66 4.04
C ALA A 116 -6.56 5.76 3.35
N SER A 117 -7.01 4.65 2.76
CA SER A 117 -6.18 3.83 1.87
C SER A 117 -6.28 4.29 0.42
N ILE A 118 -7.43 4.85 0.06
CA ILE A 118 -7.76 5.41 -1.25
C ILE A 118 -8.46 6.74 -1.02
N SER A 119 -8.15 7.75 -1.82
CA SER A 119 -8.91 8.99 -1.87
C SER A 119 -9.31 9.35 -3.30
N VAL A 120 -10.56 9.73 -3.51
CA VAL A 120 -11.09 10.29 -4.75
C VAL A 120 -11.33 11.78 -4.53
N LEU A 121 -10.57 12.59 -5.26
CA LEU A 121 -10.52 14.03 -5.10
C LEU A 121 -11.05 14.68 -6.39
N THR A 122 -12.08 15.51 -6.27
CA THR A 122 -12.65 16.26 -7.41
C THR A 122 -12.26 17.72 -7.31
N GLU A 123 -12.40 18.44 -8.43
CA GLU A 123 -12.00 19.85 -8.56
C GLU A 123 -10.54 20.11 -8.16
N VAL A 124 -9.63 19.23 -8.59
CA VAL A 124 -8.20 19.38 -8.29
C VAL A 124 -7.56 20.51 -9.10
N GLY A 125 -8.14 20.89 -10.24
CA GLY A 125 -7.67 21.94 -11.12
C GLY A 125 -6.32 21.62 -11.79
N GLU A 126 -5.81 22.60 -12.54
CA GLU A 126 -4.57 22.45 -13.33
C GLU A 126 -3.31 22.21 -12.49
N LEU A 127 -3.33 22.56 -11.20
CA LEU A 127 -2.18 22.46 -10.30
C LEU A 127 -2.06 21.10 -9.58
N TRP A 128 -2.82 20.09 -10.01
CA TRP A 128 -2.89 18.77 -9.37
C TRP A 128 -1.52 18.12 -9.08
N ASN A 129 -0.54 18.30 -9.97
CA ASN A 129 0.79 17.67 -9.87
C ASN A 129 1.81 18.49 -9.07
N LYS A 130 1.44 19.69 -8.61
CA LYS A 130 2.35 20.59 -7.88
C LYS A 130 2.63 20.10 -6.47
N PHE A 131 1.68 19.39 -5.86
CA PHE A 131 1.79 18.85 -4.52
C PHE A 131 1.41 17.38 -4.51
N ASN A 132 2.17 16.58 -3.77
CA ASN A 132 1.98 15.13 -3.68
C ASN A 132 1.55 14.75 -2.27
N ILE A 133 0.63 13.80 -2.15
CA ILE A 133 0.31 13.15 -0.88
C ILE A 133 1.42 12.11 -0.60
N PRO A 134 2.20 12.24 0.49
CA PRO A 134 3.28 11.31 0.75
C PRO A 134 2.77 9.87 0.94
N ASN A 135 3.51 8.88 0.45
CA ASN A 135 3.14 7.46 0.48
C ASN A 135 1.90 7.08 -0.35
N PHE A 136 1.45 7.93 -1.28
CA PHE A 136 0.41 7.60 -2.25
C PHE A 136 0.96 7.65 -3.68
N ASN A 137 0.36 6.87 -4.56
CA ASN A 137 0.43 7.04 -6.01
C ASN A 137 -0.81 7.80 -6.45
N ALA A 138 -0.66 8.80 -7.31
CA ALA A 138 -1.76 9.62 -7.82
C ALA A 138 -2.04 9.28 -9.29
N PHE A 139 -3.32 9.15 -9.62
CA PHE A 139 -3.84 8.95 -10.97
C PHE A 139 -4.80 10.11 -11.27
N HIS A 140 -4.67 10.73 -12.44
CA HIS A 140 -5.36 11.98 -12.73
C HIS A 140 -5.98 11.97 -14.13
N GLN A 141 -7.13 12.60 -14.24
CA GLN A 141 -7.75 13.00 -15.51
C GLN A 141 -8.07 14.49 -15.43
N GLN A 142 -7.58 15.25 -16.40
CA GLN A 142 -7.86 16.68 -16.51
C GLN A 142 -9.36 16.88 -16.75
N GLY A 143 -9.93 17.89 -16.10
CA GLY A 143 -11.32 18.24 -16.29
C GLY A 143 -11.58 19.16 -17.48
N THR A 144 -12.84 19.31 -17.85
CA THR A 144 -13.31 20.16 -18.97
C THR A 144 -13.38 21.65 -18.62
N ASN A 145 -13.13 22.02 -17.36
CA ASN A 145 -13.06 23.42 -16.91
C ASN A 145 -11.80 23.65 -16.04
N PRO A 146 -11.37 24.92 -15.81
CA PRO A 146 -10.10 25.22 -15.13
C PRO A 146 -10.01 24.72 -13.68
N SER A 147 -11.14 24.68 -12.97
CA SER A 147 -11.21 24.18 -11.60
C SER A 147 -11.38 22.66 -11.53
N GLY A 148 -11.72 22.03 -12.65
CA GLY A 148 -12.14 20.64 -12.71
C GLY A 148 -11.00 19.63 -12.66
N GLY A 149 -11.38 18.40 -12.91
CA GLY A 149 -10.46 17.26 -12.92
C GLY A 149 -10.65 16.39 -11.69
N VAL A 150 -10.19 15.15 -11.85
CA VAL A 150 -10.30 14.12 -10.82
C VAL A 150 -8.92 13.56 -10.55
N CYS A 151 -8.59 13.39 -9.27
CA CYS A 151 -7.44 12.65 -8.83
C CYS A 151 -7.86 11.49 -7.93
N VAL A 152 -7.48 10.28 -8.31
CA VAL A 152 -7.55 9.10 -7.44
C VAL A 152 -6.16 8.86 -6.88
N SER A 153 -6.01 8.99 -5.56
CA SER A 153 -4.76 8.66 -4.86
C SER A 153 -4.91 7.32 -4.14
N VAL A 154 -3.93 6.43 -4.33
CA VAL A 154 -3.91 5.10 -3.71
C VAL A 154 -2.63 4.93 -2.88
N GLY A 155 -2.77 4.51 -1.62
CA GLY A 155 -1.63 4.27 -0.74
C GLY A 155 -0.65 3.25 -1.33
N LYS A 156 0.66 3.51 -1.24
CA LYS A 156 1.73 2.67 -1.81
C LYS A 156 1.85 1.27 -1.19
N HIS A 157 1.14 1.01 -0.09
CA HIS A 157 0.99 -0.32 0.48
C HIS A 157 0.07 -1.22 -0.39
N LEU A 158 -0.77 -0.60 -1.21
CA LEU A 158 -1.55 -1.25 -2.27
C LEU A 158 -0.83 -1.12 -3.61
N ARG A 159 -1.19 -2.00 -4.55
CA ARG A 159 -0.77 -1.87 -5.95
C ARG A 159 -1.94 -1.30 -6.74
N ALA A 160 -1.68 -0.35 -7.64
CA ALA A 160 -2.71 0.25 -8.46
C ALA A 160 -2.24 0.55 -9.88
N THR A 161 -3.17 0.48 -10.84
CA THR A 161 -2.93 0.78 -12.25
C THR A 161 -4.10 1.59 -12.80
N GLN A 162 -3.83 2.69 -13.49
CA GLN A 162 -4.85 3.46 -14.20
C GLN A 162 -5.22 2.79 -15.53
N ILE A 163 -6.50 2.71 -15.83
CA ILE A 163 -7.02 2.35 -17.15
C ILE A 163 -7.12 3.64 -17.95
N GLN A 164 -6.39 3.70 -19.07
CA GLN A 164 -6.37 4.86 -19.94
C GLN A 164 -7.61 4.83 -20.84
N LEU A 165 -8.57 5.70 -20.57
CA LEU A 165 -9.81 5.88 -21.32
C LEU A 165 -10.02 7.37 -21.59
N GLU A 166 -10.58 7.69 -22.75
CA GLU A 166 -10.88 9.07 -23.16
C GLU A 166 -12.28 9.49 -22.68
N ILE A 167 -12.59 9.25 -21.39
CA ILE A 167 -13.82 9.73 -20.78
C ILE A 167 -13.47 10.93 -19.92
N GLU A 168 -13.95 12.10 -20.36
CA GLU A 168 -13.65 13.36 -19.70
C GLU A 168 -14.08 13.36 -18.23
N ASN A 169 -13.31 14.06 -17.41
CA ASN A 169 -13.53 14.18 -15.98
C ASN A 169 -13.72 12.84 -15.22
N THR A 170 -13.19 11.74 -15.74
CA THR A 170 -13.33 10.41 -15.13
C THR A 170 -11.98 9.72 -15.01
N VAL A 171 -11.69 9.12 -13.86
CA VAL A 171 -10.47 8.34 -13.62
C VAL A 171 -10.84 6.91 -13.24
N PHE A 172 -10.25 5.94 -13.94
CA PHE A 172 -10.42 4.52 -13.68
C PHE A 172 -9.13 3.93 -13.12
N VAL A 173 -9.19 3.34 -11.92
CA VAL A 173 -8.03 2.71 -11.26
C VAL A 173 -8.39 1.31 -10.80
N ASP A 174 -7.65 0.32 -11.28
CA ASP A 174 -7.68 -1.03 -10.72
C ASP A 174 -6.72 -1.10 -9.52
N VAL A 175 -7.21 -1.59 -8.38
CA VAL A 175 -6.49 -1.71 -7.12
C VAL A 175 -6.35 -3.18 -6.73
N PHE A 176 -5.12 -3.58 -6.41
CA PHE A 176 -4.70 -4.94 -6.13
C PHE A 176 -4.05 -5.04 -4.73
N ASN A 177 -3.67 -6.26 -4.35
CA ASN A 177 -3.19 -6.63 -3.00
C ASN A 177 -4.28 -6.56 -1.91
N LEU A 178 -5.52 -6.75 -2.31
CA LEU A 178 -6.67 -6.99 -1.45
C LEU A 178 -7.06 -8.47 -1.52
N SER A 179 -8.03 -8.92 -0.72
CA SER A 179 -8.60 -10.27 -0.89
C SER A 179 -9.20 -10.43 -2.29
N ASP A 180 -9.90 -9.39 -2.72
CA ASP A 180 -10.58 -9.28 -4.00
C ASP A 180 -10.12 -7.96 -4.64
N PRO A 181 -9.56 -7.97 -5.85
CA PRO A 181 -9.22 -6.73 -6.56
C PRO A 181 -10.47 -5.88 -6.78
N ILE A 182 -10.34 -4.57 -6.61
CA ILE A 182 -11.45 -3.63 -6.82
C ILE A 182 -11.10 -2.63 -7.92
N ARG A 183 -12.13 -2.06 -8.53
CA ARG A 183 -12.01 -0.92 -9.46
C ARG A 183 -12.58 0.32 -8.81
N ILE A 184 -11.83 1.41 -8.83
CA ILE A 184 -12.29 2.75 -8.47
C ILE A 184 -12.58 3.53 -9.73
N ILE A 185 -13.79 4.09 -9.83
CA ILE A 185 -14.18 5.06 -10.86
C ILE A 185 -14.43 6.39 -10.14
N GLY A 186 -13.50 7.32 -10.28
CA GLY A 186 -13.62 8.68 -9.77
C GLY A 186 -14.23 9.61 -10.81
N ILE A 187 -15.26 10.36 -10.46
CA ILE A 187 -16.03 11.21 -11.39
C ILE A 187 -16.10 12.66 -10.90
N TYR A 188 -16.00 13.62 -11.81
CA TYR A 188 -16.41 15.00 -11.61
C TYR A 188 -17.26 15.46 -12.78
N TRP A 189 -18.55 15.69 -12.59
CA TRP A 189 -19.43 16.16 -13.65
C TRP A 189 -19.72 17.63 -13.43
N PRO A 190 -19.20 18.54 -14.26
CA PRO A 190 -19.48 19.96 -14.11
C PRO A 190 -20.97 20.25 -14.26
N GLN A 191 -21.46 21.22 -13.49
CA GLN A 191 -22.85 21.67 -13.61
C GLN A 191 -23.20 22.08 -15.04
N GLY A 192 -24.34 21.60 -15.54
CA GLY A 192 -24.87 21.96 -16.86
C GLY A 192 -24.25 21.21 -18.04
N GLN A 193 -23.44 20.18 -17.79
CA GLN A 193 -23.03 19.22 -18.82
C GLN A 193 -23.96 18.01 -18.78
N GLU A 194 -24.41 17.57 -19.96
CA GLU A 194 -25.13 16.30 -20.09
C GLU A 194 -24.13 15.15 -19.97
N HIS A 195 -24.47 14.16 -19.13
CA HIS A 195 -23.64 13.00 -18.90
C HIS A 195 -24.46 11.73 -18.99
N ASN A 196 -23.89 10.70 -19.61
CA ASN A 196 -24.54 9.40 -19.72
C ASN A 196 -23.81 8.36 -18.86
N LEU A 197 -24.47 7.87 -17.80
CA LEU A 197 -23.94 6.77 -16.98
C LEU A 197 -23.70 5.50 -17.81
N ASP A 198 -24.41 5.31 -18.92
CA ASP A 198 -24.22 4.14 -19.79
C ASP A 198 -22.83 4.08 -20.41
N ASP A 199 -22.12 5.22 -20.52
CA ASP A 199 -20.74 5.26 -20.99
C ASP A 199 -19.78 4.55 -20.02
N LEU A 200 -20.18 4.43 -18.74
CA LEU A 200 -19.41 3.73 -17.70
C LEU A 200 -19.73 2.23 -17.66
N SER A 201 -20.92 1.81 -18.11
CA SER A 201 -21.43 0.44 -18.01
C SER A 201 -20.45 -0.64 -18.49
N PRO A 202 -19.71 -0.48 -19.61
CA PRO A 202 -18.72 -1.47 -20.06
C PRO A 202 -17.56 -1.71 -19.08
N TYR A 203 -17.33 -0.78 -18.16
CA TYR A 203 -16.21 -0.78 -17.23
C TYR A 203 -16.61 -1.13 -15.79
N ILE A 204 -17.92 -1.24 -15.52
CA ILE A 204 -18.45 -1.63 -14.22
C ILE A 204 -18.35 -3.16 -14.09
N THR A 205 -17.78 -3.60 -12.99
CA THR A 205 -17.68 -5.00 -12.57
C THR A 205 -18.37 -5.17 -11.22
N GLN A 206 -18.47 -6.40 -10.74
CA GLN A 206 -19.04 -6.66 -9.40
C GLN A 206 -18.29 -5.91 -8.29
N GLU A 207 -16.96 -5.78 -8.42
CA GLU A 207 -16.09 -5.16 -7.43
C GLU A 207 -15.70 -3.71 -7.83
N THR A 208 -16.67 -2.97 -8.38
CA THR A 208 -16.48 -1.58 -8.78
C THR A 208 -17.09 -0.62 -7.75
N ILE A 209 -16.31 0.37 -7.34
CA ILE A 209 -16.74 1.51 -6.52
C ILE A 209 -16.73 2.75 -7.39
N ILE A 210 -17.91 3.32 -7.59
CA ILE A 210 -18.10 4.59 -8.32
C ILE A 210 -18.33 5.67 -7.28
N THR A 211 -17.54 6.73 -7.33
CA THR A 211 -17.68 7.85 -6.41
C THR A 211 -17.13 9.12 -7.03
N GLY A 212 -17.60 10.26 -6.56
CA GLY A 212 -17.32 11.51 -7.23
C GLY A 212 -18.39 12.55 -6.95
N ASP A 213 -18.20 13.68 -7.60
CA ASP A 213 -19.19 14.73 -7.66
C ASP A 213 -19.94 14.63 -8.99
N PHE A 214 -21.19 14.19 -8.93
CA PHE A 214 -22.01 13.98 -10.11
C PHE A 214 -22.73 15.27 -10.54
N ASN A 215 -22.80 16.31 -9.69
CA ASN A 215 -23.67 17.49 -9.87
C ASN A 215 -25.07 17.21 -10.46
N ALA A 216 -25.58 15.99 -10.30
CA ALA A 216 -26.86 15.58 -10.85
C ALA A 216 -27.98 16.21 -10.02
N SER A 217 -28.99 16.74 -10.70
CA SER A 217 -30.23 17.08 -10.05
C SER A 217 -31.04 15.81 -9.76
N LEU A 218 -31.91 15.82 -8.74
CA LEU A 218 -32.76 14.67 -8.39
C LEU A 218 -33.73 14.24 -9.52
N GLU A 219 -33.81 15.01 -10.61
CA GLU A 219 -34.76 14.85 -11.71
C GLU A 219 -34.15 14.20 -12.97
N GLU A 220 -32.83 13.92 -12.98
CA GLU A 220 -32.08 13.28 -14.07
C GLU A 220 -31.78 11.80 -13.77
#